data_AF-A0A6J6HHE1-F1
#
_entry.id   AF-A0A6J6HHE1-F1
#
_cell.length_a   1.000
_cell.length_b   1.000
_cell.length_c   1.000
_cell.angle_alpha   90.00
_cell.angle_beta   90.00
_cell.angle_gamma   90.00
#
_symmetry.space_group_name_H-M   'P 1'
#
loop_
_entity.id
_entity.type
_entity.pdbx_description
1 polymer ?
#
loop_
_entity_poly.entity_id
_entity_poly.type
_entity_poly.pdbx_seq_one_letter_code
_entity_poly.pdbx_strand_id
1 'polypeptide(L)'
;MAKSLDKVAATTLNYKWAKKIGFETVSPRWEQLSYEICLDAVAAMAKSEGYFPVWDGMLKKRFDKEISADIPVTIIFGDTDHTLPAKTCQERSLAPKHAKWVILPETGHAPMWDSTEDVIAEIMQTTKLPK
;
A
#
# COMPACT_ATOMS: atom_id res chain seq x y z
N MET A 1 -13.46 -2.43 -14.31
CA MET A 1 -12.38 -1.49 -14.67
C MET A 1 -11.02 -2.17 -14.69
N ALA A 2 -10.58 -2.85 -13.62
CA ALA A 2 -9.27 -3.55 -13.61
C ALA A 2 -9.15 -4.67 -14.67
N LYS A 3 -10.18 -5.52 -14.84
CA LYS A 3 -10.20 -6.61 -15.84
C LYS A 3 -10.04 -6.14 -17.30
N SER A 4 -10.45 -4.91 -17.64
CA SER A 4 -10.27 -4.36 -18.99
C SER A 4 -8.88 -3.75 -19.19
N LEU A 5 -8.24 -3.27 -18.11
CA LEU A 5 -6.90 -2.71 -18.17
C LEU A 5 -5.84 -3.80 -18.39
N ASP A 6 -6.03 -5.01 -17.83
CA ASP A 6 -5.12 -6.15 -18.02
C ASP A 6 -4.86 -6.49 -19.50
N LYS A 7 -5.91 -6.44 -20.32
CA LYS A 7 -5.84 -6.78 -21.76
C LYS A 7 -4.99 -5.80 -22.57
N VAL A 8 -4.83 -4.57 -22.09
CA VAL A 8 -4.09 -3.50 -22.80
C VAL A 8 -2.80 -3.12 -22.09
N ALA A 9 -2.65 -3.46 -20.81
CA ALA A 9 -1.51 -3.09 -19.96
C ALA A 9 -0.17 -3.45 -20.58
N ALA A 10 -0.06 -4.65 -21.16
CA ALA A 10 1.16 -5.11 -21.80
C ALA A 10 1.62 -4.21 -22.97
N THR A 11 0.69 -3.56 -23.64
CA THR A 11 0.99 -2.62 -24.73
C THR A 11 1.10 -1.18 -24.23
N THR A 12 0.29 -0.77 -23.25
CA THR A 12 0.19 0.63 -22.84
C THR A 12 1.23 1.04 -21.80
N LEU A 13 1.68 0.14 -20.93
CA LEU A 13 2.64 0.49 -19.85
C LEU A 13 4.05 0.83 -20.35
N ASN A 14 4.37 0.49 -21.60
CA ASN A 14 5.58 0.95 -22.27
C ASN A 14 5.59 2.46 -22.53
N TYR A 15 4.42 3.11 -22.51
CA TYR A 15 4.32 4.54 -22.67
C TYR A 15 4.37 5.26 -21.31
N LYS A 16 5.31 6.20 -21.18
CA LYS A 16 5.51 6.98 -19.95
C LYS A 16 4.22 7.65 -19.44
N TRP A 17 3.38 8.17 -20.34
CA TRP A 17 2.11 8.80 -19.96
C TRP A 17 1.11 7.82 -19.32
N ALA A 18 1.03 6.59 -19.82
CA ALA A 18 0.11 5.58 -19.31
C ALA A 18 0.59 5.06 -17.96
N LYS A 19 1.91 4.82 -17.84
CA LYS A 19 2.55 4.49 -16.56
C LYS A 19 2.33 5.59 -15.52
N LYS A 20 2.45 6.86 -15.91
CA LYS A 20 2.18 8.01 -15.04
C LYS A 20 0.77 7.95 -14.44
N ILE A 21 -0.24 7.81 -15.29
CA ILE A 21 -1.66 7.74 -14.87
C ILE A 21 -1.90 6.60 -13.87
N GLY A 22 -1.24 5.45 -14.07
CA GLY A 22 -1.43 4.29 -13.20
C GLY A 22 -0.71 4.36 -11.86
N PHE A 23 0.44 5.06 -11.78
CA PHE A 23 1.39 4.85 -10.68
C PHE A 23 1.86 6.14 -9.96
N GLU A 24 1.67 7.34 -10.53
CA GLU A 24 2.17 8.59 -9.91
C GLU A 24 1.57 8.86 -8.52
N THR A 25 0.32 8.46 -8.29
CA THR A 25 -0.33 8.60 -6.97
C THR A 25 0.00 7.45 -6.02
N VAL A 26 0.63 6.38 -6.51
CA VAL A 26 0.97 5.18 -5.75
C VAL A 26 2.42 5.25 -5.26
N SER A 27 3.33 5.79 -6.05
CA SER A 27 4.75 5.91 -5.72
C SER A 27 5.32 7.23 -6.25
N PRO A 28 6.06 8.00 -5.42
CA PRO A 28 6.80 9.18 -5.90
C PRO A 28 7.92 8.79 -6.89
N ARG A 29 8.33 7.51 -6.90
CA ARG A 29 9.35 6.93 -7.78
C ARG A 29 8.73 6.15 -8.93
N TRP A 30 7.48 6.46 -9.32
CA TRP A 30 6.78 5.76 -10.40
C TRP A 30 7.59 5.68 -11.70
N GLU A 31 8.42 6.67 -12.01
CA GLU A 31 9.30 6.64 -13.20
C GLU A 31 10.33 5.50 -13.14
N GLN A 32 10.80 5.15 -11.95
CA GLN A 32 11.85 4.15 -11.69
C GLN A 32 11.31 2.71 -11.61
N LEU A 33 10.00 2.52 -11.42
CA LEU A 33 9.39 1.19 -11.41
C LEU A 33 9.66 0.45 -12.73
N SER A 34 10.02 -0.83 -12.69
CA SER A 34 10.20 -1.59 -13.92
C SER A 34 8.87 -1.80 -14.64
N TYR A 35 8.92 -2.08 -15.94
CA TYR A 35 7.73 -2.46 -16.70
C TYR A 35 7.06 -3.70 -16.09
N GLU A 36 7.87 -4.67 -15.66
CA GLU A 36 7.42 -5.93 -15.05
C GLU A 36 6.68 -5.66 -13.73
N ILE A 37 7.22 -4.83 -12.85
CA ILE A 37 6.53 -4.43 -11.59
C ILE A 37 5.17 -3.81 -11.90
N CYS A 38 5.11 -2.89 -12.87
CA CYS A 38 3.87 -2.24 -13.26
C CYS A 38 2.87 -3.22 -13.88
N LEU A 39 3.33 -4.13 -14.74
CA LEU A 39 2.49 -5.13 -15.39
C LEU A 39 1.93 -6.12 -14.37
N ASP A 40 2.77 -6.63 -13.48
CA ASP A 40 2.39 -7.55 -12.42
C ASP A 40 1.38 -6.92 -11.46
N ALA A 41 1.57 -5.64 -11.10
CA ALA A 41 0.61 -4.92 -10.26
C ALA A 41 -0.78 -4.81 -10.93
N VAL A 42 -0.84 -4.48 -12.23
CA VAL A 42 -2.11 -4.44 -12.97
C VAL A 42 -2.75 -5.83 -13.08
N ALA A 43 -1.96 -6.85 -13.40
CA ALA A 43 -2.43 -8.22 -13.53
C ALA A 43 -2.95 -8.77 -12.20
N ALA A 44 -2.25 -8.50 -11.09
CA ALA A 44 -2.67 -8.90 -9.75
C ALA A 44 -3.99 -8.25 -9.36
N MET A 45 -4.14 -6.94 -9.60
CA MET A 45 -5.41 -6.23 -9.33
C MET A 45 -6.55 -6.74 -10.21
N ALA A 46 -6.28 -7.00 -11.49
CA ALA A 46 -7.29 -7.49 -12.44
C ALA A 46 -7.79 -8.91 -12.13
N LYS A 47 -6.90 -9.77 -11.63
CA LYS A 47 -7.19 -11.16 -11.25
C LYS A 47 -7.75 -11.29 -9.82
N SER A 48 -7.68 -10.24 -9.01
CA SER A 48 -8.25 -10.23 -7.66
C SER A 48 -9.77 -10.05 -7.69
N GLU A 49 -10.50 -11.15 -7.84
CA GLU A 49 -11.97 -11.14 -7.92
C GLU A 49 -12.64 -10.56 -6.67
N GLY A 50 -12.01 -10.76 -5.50
CA GLY A 50 -12.49 -10.26 -4.22
C GLY A 50 -12.20 -8.78 -3.96
N TYR A 51 -11.37 -8.11 -4.77
CA TYR A 51 -10.92 -6.75 -4.48
C TYR A 51 -12.08 -5.76 -4.32
N PHE A 52 -12.94 -5.63 -5.35
CA PHE A 52 -14.07 -4.69 -5.29
C PHE A 52 -15.15 -5.09 -4.29
N PRO A 53 -15.56 -6.38 -4.19
CA PRO A 53 -16.50 -6.80 -3.14
C PRO A 53 -16.01 -6.49 -1.72
N VAL A 54 -14.72 -6.72 -1.43
CA VAL A 54 -14.15 -6.40 -0.11
C VAL A 54 -14.07 -4.88 0.08
N TRP A 55 -13.61 -4.14 -0.94
CA TRP A 55 -13.57 -2.67 -0.90
C TRP A 55 -14.94 -2.09 -0.54
N ASP A 56 -15.98 -2.46 -1.30
CA ASP A 56 -17.34 -1.99 -1.09
C ASP A 56 -17.88 -2.42 0.28
N GLY A 57 -17.58 -3.65 0.69
CA GLY A 57 -17.94 -4.18 2.00
C GLY A 57 -17.28 -3.47 3.19
N MET A 58 -16.15 -2.78 2.96
CA MET A 58 -15.40 -2.03 3.96
C MET A 58 -15.70 -0.53 3.95
N LEU A 59 -16.37 -0.01 2.91
CA LEU A 59 -16.77 1.38 2.84
C LEU A 59 -17.61 1.77 4.07
N LYS A 60 -17.29 2.93 4.65
CA LYS A 60 -17.93 3.50 5.85
C LYS A 60 -17.77 2.68 7.14
N LYS A 61 -17.07 1.54 7.10
CA LYS A 61 -16.73 0.80 8.31
C LYS A 61 -15.48 1.39 8.97
N ARG A 62 -15.34 1.09 10.25
CA ARG A 62 -14.17 1.43 11.07
C ARG A 62 -13.70 0.17 11.77
N PHE A 63 -12.40 0.08 12.03
CA PHE A 63 -11.89 -0.95 12.91
C PHE A 63 -12.42 -0.68 14.32
N ASP A 64 -13.17 -1.63 14.88
CA ASP A 64 -13.88 -1.52 16.16
C ASP A 64 -13.51 -2.65 17.13
N LYS A 65 -12.42 -3.35 16.84
CA LYS A 65 -11.92 -4.48 17.64
C LYS A 65 -10.70 -4.07 18.45
N GLU A 66 -10.41 -4.86 19.47
CA GLU A 66 -9.20 -4.70 20.28
C GLU A 66 -8.16 -5.76 19.86
N ILE A 67 -6.91 -5.35 19.76
CA ILE A 67 -5.76 -6.25 19.59
C ILE A 67 -5.04 -6.29 20.94
N SER A 68 -4.75 -7.49 21.45
CA SER A 68 -4.01 -7.64 22.72
C SER A 68 -2.67 -6.90 22.66
N ALA A 69 -2.30 -6.26 23.77
CA ALA A 69 -1.00 -5.61 23.92
C ALA A 69 0.19 -6.59 23.79
N ASP A 70 -0.05 -7.89 23.99
CA ASP A 70 0.96 -8.95 23.82
C ASP A 70 1.29 -9.22 22.34
N ILE A 71 0.50 -8.70 21.40
CA ILE A 71 0.73 -8.83 19.97
C ILE A 71 1.38 -7.54 19.47
N PRO A 72 2.67 -7.54 19.08
CA PRO A 72 3.31 -6.36 18.53
C PRO A 72 2.63 -5.93 17.22
N VAL A 73 2.35 -4.63 17.09
CA VAL A 73 1.74 -4.05 15.88
C VAL A 73 2.59 -2.87 15.44
N THR A 74 2.96 -2.86 14.16
CA THR A 74 3.58 -1.71 13.50
C THR A 74 2.74 -1.31 12.29
N ILE A 75 2.42 -0.03 12.19
CA ILE A 75 1.70 0.57 11.08
C ILE A 75 2.65 1.52 10.36
N ILE A 76 2.89 1.26 9.08
CA ILE A 76 3.81 2.02 8.24
C ILE A 76 2.99 2.80 7.21
N PHE A 77 3.24 4.10 7.13
CA PHE A 77 2.76 4.96 6.06
C PHE A 77 3.94 5.59 5.32
N GLY A 78 3.72 5.93 4.06
CA GLY A 78 4.58 6.86 3.34
C GLY A 78 4.10 8.31 3.53
N ASP A 79 5.02 9.27 3.59
CA ASP A 79 4.70 10.70 3.68
C ASP A 79 4.10 11.28 2.38
N THR A 80 4.26 10.58 1.26
CA THR A 80 3.71 10.93 -0.06
C THR A 80 2.56 10.00 -0.51
N ASP A 81 1.96 9.26 0.42
CA ASP A 81 0.78 8.43 0.13
C ASP A 81 -0.46 9.29 -0.18
N HIS A 82 -0.88 9.28 -1.46
CA HIS A 82 -2.10 9.95 -1.91
C HIS A 82 -3.36 9.07 -1.84
N THR A 83 -3.21 7.77 -1.61
CA THR A 83 -4.30 6.80 -1.50
C THR A 83 -4.86 6.75 -0.08
N LEU A 84 -3.99 6.86 0.94
CA LEU A 84 -4.35 6.97 2.36
C LEU A 84 -3.76 8.24 3.01
N PRO A 85 -4.24 9.45 2.64
CA PRO A 85 -3.66 10.70 3.11
C PRO A 85 -3.72 10.85 4.63
N ALA A 86 -2.65 11.43 5.20
CA ALA A 86 -2.51 11.63 6.65
C ALA A 86 -3.71 12.33 7.32
N LYS A 87 -4.28 13.34 6.64
CA LYS A 87 -5.37 14.15 7.20
C LYS A 87 -6.71 13.42 7.30
N THR A 88 -6.94 12.40 6.48
CA THR A 88 -8.27 11.79 6.31
C THR A 88 -8.31 10.30 6.66
N CYS A 89 -7.16 9.62 6.61
CA CYS A 89 -7.08 8.15 6.68
C CYS A 89 -6.20 7.63 7.82
N GLN A 90 -5.38 8.48 8.45
CA GLN A 90 -4.37 8.06 9.43
C GLN A 90 -4.77 8.44 10.87
N GLU A 91 -5.99 8.07 11.27
CA GLU A 91 -6.55 8.38 12.59
C GLU A 91 -6.03 7.39 13.65
N ARG A 92 -5.08 7.86 14.49
CA ARG A 92 -4.43 7.01 15.52
C ARG A 92 -5.39 6.44 16.56
N SER A 93 -6.48 7.15 16.89
CA SER A 93 -7.51 6.68 17.84
C SER A 93 -8.23 5.41 17.39
N LEU A 94 -8.17 5.07 16.11
CA LEU A 94 -8.79 3.87 15.54
C LEU A 94 -7.84 2.67 15.45
N ALA A 95 -6.57 2.85 15.81
CA ALA A 95 -5.58 1.78 15.82
C ALA A 95 -5.35 1.25 17.24
N PRO A 96 -4.71 0.06 17.39
CA PRO A 96 -4.28 -0.42 18.69
C PRO A 96 -3.40 0.63 19.39
N LYS A 97 -3.69 0.88 20.67
CA LYS A 97 -3.01 1.93 21.46
C LYS A 97 -1.50 1.71 21.57
N HIS A 98 -1.05 0.45 21.54
CA HIS A 98 0.35 0.05 21.62
C HIS A 98 1.03 -0.06 20.25
N ALA A 99 0.34 0.24 19.15
CA ALA A 99 0.93 0.17 17.83
C ALA A 99 2.09 1.15 17.67
N LYS A 100 3.22 0.70 17.12
CA LYS A 100 4.28 1.57 16.60
C LYS A 100 3.81 2.17 15.29
N TRP A 101 3.96 3.48 15.14
CA TRP A 101 3.62 4.18 13.90
C TRP A 101 4.89 4.73 13.26
N VAL A 102 5.09 4.39 11.99
CA VAL A 102 6.26 4.79 11.21
C VAL A 102 5.78 5.55 9.99
N ILE A 103 6.38 6.72 9.73
CA ILE A 103 6.17 7.49 8.51
C ILE A 103 7.51 7.53 7.79
N LEU A 104 7.59 6.89 6.63
CA LEU A 104 8.81 6.84 5.83
C LEU A 104 8.86 8.03 4.87
N PRO A 105 10.00 8.74 4.80
CA PRO A 105 10.16 9.86 3.89
C PRO A 105 10.22 9.40 2.44
N GLU A 106 9.77 10.24 1.51
CA GLU A 106 9.79 10.00 0.06
C GLU A 106 9.24 8.62 -0.34
N THR A 107 8.17 8.23 0.34
CA THR A 107 7.54 6.90 0.24
C THR A 107 6.06 7.07 -0.06
N GLY A 108 5.54 6.34 -1.04
CA GLY A 108 4.15 6.42 -1.48
C GLY A 108 3.23 5.45 -0.75
N HIS A 109 2.14 5.09 -1.44
CA HIS A 109 1.14 4.12 -0.98
C HIS A 109 1.67 2.69 -0.90
N ALA A 110 2.70 2.36 -1.68
CA ALA A 110 3.36 1.07 -1.67
C ALA A 110 4.77 1.17 -1.04
N PRO A 111 4.91 1.29 0.29
CA PRO A 111 6.20 1.40 0.94
C PRO A 111 7.21 0.31 0.57
N MET A 112 6.72 -0.90 0.28
CA MET A 112 7.57 -2.02 -0.14
C MET A 112 8.25 -1.80 -1.49
N TRP A 113 7.76 -0.88 -2.33
CA TRP A 113 8.39 -0.50 -3.60
C TRP A 113 9.39 0.65 -3.44
N ASP A 114 9.08 1.62 -2.57
CA ASP A 114 9.89 2.83 -2.43
C ASP A 114 10.99 2.68 -1.36
N SER A 115 10.70 2.02 -0.25
CA SER A 115 11.58 1.96 0.93
C SER A 115 11.69 0.53 1.45
N THR A 116 12.04 -0.39 0.54
CA THR A 116 12.06 -1.84 0.78
C THR A 116 12.87 -2.22 2.02
N GLU A 117 14.08 -1.69 2.17
CA GLU A 117 14.96 -2.02 3.31
C GLU A 117 14.40 -1.54 4.65
N ASP A 118 13.80 -0.34 4.68
CA ASP A 118 13.17 0.19 5.90
C ASP A 118 11.94 -0.63 6.29
N VAL A 119 11.12 -1.02 5.30
CA VAL A 119 9.97 -1.92 5.52
C VAL A 119 10.43 -3.27 6.06
N ILE A 120 11.50 -3.86 5.49
CA ILE A 120 12.07 -5.12 5.99
C ILE A 120 12.57 -4.94 7.43
N ALA A 121 13.29 -3.86 7.73
CA ALA A 121 13.78 -3.60 9.08
C ALA A 121 12.65 -3.50 10.10
N GLU A 122 11.55 -2.83 9.74
CA GLU A 122 10.35 -2.71 10.58
C GLU A 122 9.62 -4.04 10.77
N ILE A 123 9.49 -4.85 9.72
CA ILE A 123 8.95 -6.21 9.82
C ILE A 123 9.81 -7.02 10.81
N MET A 124 11.13 -7.06 10.58
CA MET A 124 12.06 -7.81 11.42
C MET A 124 12.07 -7.31 12.87
N GLN A 125 11.88 -6.01 13.10
CA GLN A 125 11.76 -5.46 14.45
C GLN A 125 10.45 -5.91 15.12
N THR A 126 9.35 -5.88 14.38
CA THR A 126 8.01 -6.21 14.89
C THR A 126 7.86 -7.69 15.20
N THR A 127 8.45 -8.56 14.37
CA THR A 127 8.32 -10.01 14.50
C THR A 127 9.42 -10.66 15.36
N LYS A 128 10.31 -9.87 15.96
CA LYS A 128 11.26 -10.41 16.94
C LYS A 128 10.48 -11.04 18.09
N LEU A 129 10.66 -12.34 18.29
CA LEU A 129 10.10 -13.03 19.46
C LEU A 129 10.59 -12.32 20.73
N PRO A 130 9.70 -12.02 21.69
CA PRO A 130 10.15 -11.57 23.00
C PRO A 130 11.11 -12.62 23.56
N LYS A 131 12.29 -12.16 24.01
CA LYS A 131 13.22 -13.01 24.76
C LYS A 131 12.65 -13.35 26.13
#